data_AF-A0A519UB59-F1
#
_entry.id   AF-A0A519UB59-F1
#
_cell.length_a   1.000
_cell.length_b   1.000
_cell.length_c   1.000
_cell.angle_alpha   90.00
_cell.angle_beta   90.00
_cell.angle_gamma   90.00
#
_symmetry.space_group_name_H-M   'P 1'
#
loop_
_entity.id
_entity.type
_entity.pdbx_description
1 polymer ?
#
loop_
_entity_poly.entity_id
_entity_poly.type
_entity_poly.pdbx_seq_one_letter_code
_entity_poly.pdbx_strand_id
1 'polypeptide(L)'
;VKDGGKIIRVMGSIGTAAKNGVVTVDRGTTDGVEIGQVFSIYQDGETVRDPKTKEAVKLPGQYLGSVMIFKSFDRLSYAYVLESASPIKMGSNIKPPRLDD
;
A
#
# COMPACT_ATOMS: atom_id res chain seq x y z
N VAL A 1 12.89 -7.26 -4.84
CA VAL A 1 12.47 -5.91 -4.42
C VAL A 1 13.02 -5.66 -3.03
N LYS A 2 13.70 -4.54 -2.77
CA LYS A 2 14.08 -4.17 -1.40
C LYS A 2 12.83 -4.15 -0.53
N ASP A 3 12.84 -4.83 0.61
CA ASP A 3 11.65 -4.99 1.45
C ASP A 3 11.00 -3.65 1.79
N GLY A 4 9.68 -3.59 1.58
CA GLY A 4 8.84 -2.44 1.92
C GLY A 4 8.78 -1.32 0.88
N GLY A 5 7.85 -0.40 1.12
CA GLY A 5 7.55 0.76 0.29
C GLY A 5 6.23 1.38 0.72
N LYS A 6 5.90 2.54 0.19
CA LYS A 6 4.71 3.30 0.52
C LYS A 6 4.04 3.87 -0.71
N ILE A 7 2.72 4.00 -0.61
CA ILE A 7 1.94 4.76 -1.55
C ILE A 7 2.15 6.25 -1.26
N ILE A 8 2.78 6.95 -2.19
CA ILE A 8 3.10 8.38 -2.05
C ILE A 8 2.10 9.28 -2.77
N ARG A 9 1.31 8.71 -3.68
CA ARG A 9 0.25 9.44 -4.37
C ARG A 9 -0.86 8.50 -4.78
N VAL A 10 -2.07 9.01 -4.68
CA VAL A 10 -3.24 8.40 -5.28
C VAL A 10 -3.71 9.30 -6.43
N MET A 11 -3.90 8.73 -7.61
CA MET A 11 -4.44 9.45 -8.76
C MET A 11 -5.97 9.45 -8.70
N GLY A 12 -6.54 10.59 -8.31
CA GLY A 12 -7.99 10.80 -8.22
C GLY A 12 -8.33 12.08 -7.44
N SER A 13 -9.55 12.60 -7.58
CA SER A 13 -9.96 13.90 -7.01
C SER A 13 -10.15 13.93 -5.50
N ILE A 14 -10.23 12.77 -4.83
CA ILE A 14 -10.62 12.67 -3.40
C ILE A 14 -9.49 12.17 -2.49
N GLY A 15 -8.27 12.03 -3.00
CA GLY A 15 -7.10 11.62 -2.18
C GLY A 15 -7.11 10.16 -1.70
N THR A 16 -8.05 9.34 -2.18
CA THR A 16 -8.15 7.91 -1.90
C THR A 16 -8.35 7.12 -3.19
N ALA A 17 -7.91 5.86 -3.19
CA ALA A 17 -8.03 4.94 -4.32
C ALA A 17 -8.86 3.73 -3.90
N ALA A 18 -9.68 3.26 -4.84
CA ALA A 18 -10.39 2.00 -4.74
C ALA A 18 -10.02 1.14 -5.95
N LYS A 19 -10.69 -0.01 -6.11
CA LYS A 19 -10.55 -0.87 -7.28
C LYS A 19 -10.65 -0.05 -8.58
N ASN A 20 -9.80 -0.38 -9.57
CA ASN A 20 -9.61 0.35 -10.83
C ASN A 20 -8.89 1.72 -10.69
N GLY A 21 -8.44 2.09 -9.50
CA GLY A 21 -7.63 3.28 -9.27
C GLY A 21 -6.16 3.08 -9.67
N VAL A 22 -5.46 4.21 -9.82
CA VAL A 22 -4.00 4.24 -10.06
C VAL A 22 -3.31 4.88 -8.86
N VAL A 23 -2.23 4.25 -8.41
CA VAL A 23 -1.40 4.75 -7.31
C VAL A 23 0.06 4.86 -7.73
N THR A 24 0.81 5.72 -7.04
CA THR A 24 2.27 5.82 -7.17
C THR A 24 2.93 5.26 -5.94
N VAL A 25 3.91 4.39 -6.16
CA VAL A 25 4.72 3.74 -5.14
C VAL A 25 6.12 4.35 -5.14
N ASP A 26 6.69 4.55 -3.96
CA ASP A 26 8.04 5.09 -3.73
C ASP A 26 9.18 4.08 -4.02
N ARG A 27 8.93 3.10 -4.88
CA ARG A 27 9.90 2.08 -5.28
C ARG A 27 9.94 1.94 -6.79
N GLY A 28 11.13 1.89 -7.34
CA GLY A 28 11.40 1.85 -8.77
C GLY A 28 12.32 0.70 -9.19
N THR A 29 12.85 0.79 -10.41
CA THR A 29 13.80 -0.18 -10.97
C THR A 29 15.07 -0.28 -10.13
N THR A 30 15.53 0.81 -9.52
CA THR A 30 16.69 0.82 -8.58
C THR A 30 16.41 0.01 -7.31
N ASP A 31 15.15 -0.21 -6.97
CA ASP A 31 14.70 -1.02 -5.84
C ASP A 31 14.34 -2.47 -6.26
N GLY A 32 14.51 -2.80 -7.54
CA GLY A 32 14.17 -4.09 -8.13
C GLY A 32 12.68 -4.26 -8.42
N VAL A 33 11.93 -3.16 -8.60
CA VAL A 33 10.52 -3.20 -9.00
C VAL A 33 10.41 -3.35 -10.51
N GLU A 34 9.69 -4.39 -10.93
CA GLU A 34 9.47 -4.77 -12.32
C GLU A 34 7.99 -4.67 -12.71
N ILE A 35 7.73 -4.46 -14.00
CA ILE A 35 6.37 -4.46 -14.55
C ILE A 35 5.77 -5.86 -14.41
N GLY A 36 4.51 -5.94 -13.99
CA GLY A 36 3.78 -7.19 -13.74
C GLY A 36 3.89 -7.68 -12.30
N GLN A 37 4.79 -7.14 -11.48
CA GLN A 37 4.85 -7.50 -10.06
C GLN A 37 3.59 -7.06 -9.31
N VAL A 38 3.13 -7.92 -8.41
CA VAL A 38 1.97 -7.68 -7.56
C VAL A 38 2.44 -7.45 -6.12
N PHE A 39 1.86 -6.46 -5.44
CA PHE A 39 2.11 -6.17 -4.05
C PHE A 39 0.80 -6.10 -3.26
N SER A 40 0.88 -6.49 -2.00
CA SER A 40 -0.20 -6.33 -1.03
C SER A 40 -0.07 -5.00 -0.31
N ILE A 41 -1.20 -4.32 -0.08
CA ILE A 41 -1.28 -3.03 0.61
C ILE A 41 -1.77 -3.24 2.03
N TYR A 42 -1.10 -2.57 2.96
CA TYR A 42 -1.44 -2.58 4.38
C TYR A 42 -1.57 -1.15 4.91
N GLN A 43 -2.58 -0.92 5.74
CA GLN A 43 -2.71 0.28 6.54
C GLN A 43 -2.11 0.04 7.92
N ASP A 44 -1.27 0.96 8.41
CA ASP A 44 -0.84 0.90 9.80
C ASP A 44 -2.04 1.13 10.72
N GLY A 45 -2.21 0.28 11.73
CA GLY A 45 -3.27 0.44 12.71
C GLY A 45 -3.08 1.74 13.52
N GLU A 46 -4.17 2.31 14.01
CA GLU A 46 -4.10 3.53 14.80
C GLU A 46 -3.52 3.25 16.20
N THR A 47 -2.90 4.27 16.81
CA THR A 47 -2.55 4.19 18.23
C THR A 47 -3.76 4.64 19.02
N VAL A 48 -4.41 3.70 19.70
CA VAL A 48 -5.61 3.96 20.51
C VAL A 48 -5.26 3.90 21.99
N ARG A 49 -6.00 4.65 22.81
CA ARG A 49 -5.87 4.55 24.26
C ARG A 49 -6.74 3.43 24.79
N ASP A 50 -6.14 2.45 25.45
CA ASP A 50 -6.89 1.35 26.05
C ASP A 50 -7.87 1.90 27.11
N PRO A 51 -9.18 1.60 27.00
CA PRO A 51 -10.17 2.13 27.94
C PRO A 51 -9.97 1.62 29.38
N LYS A 52 -9.39 0.43 29.55
CA LYS A 52 -9.12 -0.22 30.85
C LYS A 52 -7.78 0.21 31.43
N THR A 53 -6.68 0.05 30.68
CA THR A 53 -5.33 0.32 31.21
C THR A 53 -4.90 1.77 31.07
N LYS A 54 -5.59 2.57 30.24
CA LYS A 54 -5.26 3.95 29.88
C LYS A 54 -3.94 4.14 29.12
N GLU A 55 -3.28 3.05 28.75
CA GLU A 55 -2.04 3.06 27.97
C GLU A 55 -2.31 3.23 26.46
N ALA A 56 -1.31 3.74 25.74
CA ALA A 56 -1.37 3.87 24.29
C ALA A 56 -0.97 2.53 23.63
N VAL A 57 -1.90 1.92 22.90
CA VAL A 57 -1.71 0.63 22.21
C VAL A 57 -1.76 0.85 20.70
N LYS A 58 -0.75 0.34 19.99
CA LYS A 58 -0.72 0.36 18.52
C LYS A 58 -1.51 -0.83 17.99
N LEU A 59 -2.58 -0.56 17.26
CA LEU A 59 -3.35 -1.61 16.59
C LEU A 59 -2.52 -2.27 15.48
N PRO A 60 -2.74 -3.58 15.20
CA PRO A 60 -2.08 -4.25 14.10
C PRO A 60 -2.48 -3.61 12.77
N GLY A 61 -1.57 -3.69 11.80
CA GLY A 61 -1.86 -3.22 10.45
C GLY A 61 -2.94 -4.08 9.78
N GLN A 62 -3.80 -3.43 8.99
CA GLN A 62 -4.90 -4.08 8.28
C GLN A 62 -4.60 -4.23 6.80
N TYR A 63 -4.98 -5.36 6.22
CA TYR A 63 -4.92 -5.57 4.77
C TYR A 63 -5.94 -4.69 4.07
N LEU A 64 -5.51 -3.97 3.05
CA LEU A 64 -6.39 -3.09 2.26
C LEU A 64 -6.72 -3.64 0.88
N GLY A 65 -5.88 -4.51 0.32
CA GLY A 65 -6.02 -5.02 -1.05
C GLY A 65 -4.67 -5.19 -1.75
N SER A 66 -4.68 -5.31 -3.08
CA SER A 66 -3.49 -5.57 -3.88
C SER A 66 -3.39 -4.65 -5.09
N VAL A 67 -2.15 -4.43 -5.55
CA VAL A 67 -1.81 -3.61 -6.71
C VAL A 67 -0.83 -4.32 -7.62
N MET A 68 -0.94 -4.07 -8.93
CA MET A 68 0.00 -4.54 -9.94
C MET A 68 0.76 -3.36 -10.56
N ILE A 69 2.09 -3.48 -10.63
CA ILE A 69 2.93 -2.49 -11.30
C ILE A 69 2.74 -2.58 -12.81
N PHE A 70 2.38 -1.48 -13.46
CA PHE A 70 2.28 -1.40 -14.92
C PHE A 70 3.34 -0.49 -15.55
N LYS A 71 4.01 0.33 -14.75
CA LYS A 71 5.12 1.18 -15.20
C LYS A 71 6.11 1.39 -14.05
N SER A 72 7.38 1.13 -14.29
CA SER A 72 8.47 1.35 -13.34
C SER A 72 9.42 2.41 -13.88
N PHE A 73 9.88 3.31 -13.01
CA PHE A 73 10.91 4.31 -13.26
C PHE A 73 12.05 4.09 -12.25
N ASP A 74 13.13 4.86 -12.33
CA ASP A 74 14.32 4.66 -11.48
C ASP A 74 14.02 4.62 -9.98
N ARG A 75 13.14 5.51 -9.50
CA ARG A 75 12.88 5.75 -8.07
C ARG A 75 11.41 5.60 -7.64
N LEU A 76 10.51 5.38 -8.59
CA LEU A 76 9.08 5.27 -8.34
C LEU A 76 8.43 4.37 -9.38
N SER A 77 7.23 3.90 -9.09
CA SER A 77 6.44 3.11 -10.03
C SER A 77 4.96 3.48 -9.95
N TYR A 78 4.24 3.20 -11.04
CA TYR A 78 2.79 3.31 -11.11
C TYR A 78 2.16 1.93 -11.07
N ALA A 79 1.09 1.83 -10.29
CA ALA A 79 0.40 0.58 -10.05
C ALA A 79 -1.11 0.74 -10.22
N TYR A 80 -1.76 -0.30 -10.75
CA TYR A 80 -3.21 -0.44 -10.79
C TYR A 80 -3.70 -1.17 -9.55
N VAL A 81 -4.76 -0.67 -8.93
CA VAL A 81 -5.43 -1.34 -7.81
C VAL A 81 -6.31 -2.48 -8.35
N LEU A 82 -5.90 -3.71 -8.07
CA LEU A 82 -6.59 -4.94 -8.49
C LEU A 82 -7.83 -5.19 -7.61
N GLU A 83 -7.64 -5.07 -6.31
CA GLU A 83 -8.68 -5.25 -5.30
C GLU A 83 -8.52 -4.25 -4.16
N SER A 84 -9.62 -3.93 -3.49
CA SER A 84 -9.63 -3.00 -2.37
C SER A 84 -10.78 -3.39 -1.43
N ALA A 85 -10.43 -3.88 -0.24
CA ALA A 85 -11.38 -4.12 0.85
C ALA A 85 -11.73 -2.82 1.60
N SER A 86 -10.86 -1.82 1.51
CA SER A 86 -11.05 -0.50 2.11
C SER A 86 -10.30 0.57 1.32
N PRO A 87 -10.70 1.85 1.41
CA PRO A 87 -10.07 2.92 0.65
C PRO A 87 -8.56 3.01 0.93
N ILE A 88 -7.77 2.93 -0.13
CA ILE A 88 -6.32 3.05 -0.08
C ILE A 88 -5.95 4.53 0.03
N LYS A 89 -5.09 4.86 0.99
CA LYS A 89 -4.68 6.24 1.27
C LYS A 89 -3.19 6.42 1.00
N MET A 90 -2.77 7.68 0.93
CA MET A 90 -1.34 8.00 0.97
C MET A 90 -0.75 7.54 2.31
N GLY A 91 0.49 7.03 2.27
CA GLY A 91 1.19 6.50 3.43
C GLY A 91 0.92 5.02 3.72
N SER A 92 -0.04 4.37 3.05
CA SER A 92 -0.23 2.92 3.17
C SER A 92 1.03 2.18 2.70
N ASN A 93 1.38 1.11 3.39
CA ASN A 93 2.59 0.33 3.14
C ASN A 93 2.33 -0.73 2.06
N ILE A 94 3.32 -0.97 1.21
CA ILE A 94 3.33 -2.12 0.30
C ILE A 94 4.25 -3.22 0.83
N LYS A 95 3.83 -4.46 0.63
CA LYS A 95 4.57 -5.68 0.99
C LYS A 95 4.51 -6.68 -0.16
N PRO A 96 5.43 -7.67 -0.20
CA PRO A 96 5.30 -8.81 -1.09
C PRO A 96 3.88 -9.38 -1.10
N PRO A 97 3.44 -9.94 -2.24
CA PRO A 97 2.06 -10.40 -2.39
C PRO A 97 1.75 -11.42 -1.31
N ARG A 98 0.60 -11.23 -0.67
CA ARG A 98 0.03 -12.24 0.21
C ARG A 98 -0.30 -13.45 -0.66
N LEU A 99 0.42 -14.54 -0.44
CA LEU A 99 0.01 -15.86 -0.93
C LEU A 99 -1.19 -16.23 -0.07
N ASP A 100 -2.39 -16.09 -0.64
CA ASP A 100 -3.55 -16.78 -0.10
C ASP A 100 -3.52 -18.19 -0.71
N ASP A 101 -3.42 -19.21 0.17
CA ASP A 101 -3.48 -20.64 -0.20
C ASP A 101 -4.86 -21.03 -0.74
#